data_AF-A0A7Y3UNC3-F1
#
_entry.id   AF-A0A7Y3UNC3-F1
#
_cell.length_a   1.000
_cell.length_b   1.000
_cell.length_c   1.000
_cell.angle_alpha   90.00
_cell.angle_beta   90.00
_cell.angle_gamma   90.00
#
_symmetry.space_group_name_H-M   'P 1'
#
loop_
_entity.id
_entity.type
_entity.pdbx_description
1 polymer ?
#
loop_
_entity_poly.entity_id
_entity_poly.type
_entity_poly.pdbx_seq_one_letter_code
_entity_poly.pdbx_strand_id
1 'polypeptide(L)'
;MNTNFTENRDVKNFLNRIERRSDRRLGHSLQVVLPGHKAMTRDVSPSGAYLEVITECRKHFSVGKMVQLEITASIDKNWFSSKTIKLTGSGEVVRVDEIENLGIVGTSKKVGVALHFIGKLKIINDNYLYDM
;
A
#
# COMPACT_ATOMS: atom_id res chain seq x y z
N MET A 1 38.20 20.39 -30.54
CA MET A 1 37.88 20.24 -29.11
C MET A 1 36.37 19.99 -29.01
N ASN A 2 35.96 18.75 -28.72
CA ASN A 2 34.55 18.37 -28.60
C ASN A 2 34.23 18.17 -27.11
N THR A 3 33.60 19.15 -26.48
CA THR A 3 33.02 19.05 -25.14
C THR A 3 31.52 18.86 -25.28
N ASN A 4 31.06 17.63 -25.44
CA ASN A 4 29.66 17.25 -25.31
C ASN A 4 29.64 15.76 -24.94
N PHE A 5 28.68 15.33 -24.11
CA PHE A 5 28.43 13.96 -23.61
C PHE A 5 28.86 13.59 -22.17
N THR A 6 28.89 14.54 -21.23
CA THR A 6 28.90 14.19 -19.77
C THR A 6 27.66 14.67 -19.00
N GLU A 7 26.82 15.54 -19.57
CA GLU A 7 25.67 16.11 -18.84
C GLU A 7 24.52 15.12 -18.57
N ASN A 8 24.36 14.08 -19.39
CA ASN A 8 23.12 13.28 -19.36
C ASN A 8 23.09 12.20 -18.25
N ARG A 9 24.26 11.69 -17.84
CA ARG A 9 24.33 10.65 -16.79
C ARG A 9 24.26 11.27 -15.41
N ASP A 10 24.87 12.43 -15.22
CA ASP A 10 24.89 13.13 -13.94
C ASP A 10 23.53 13.72 -13.58
N VAL A 11 22.79 14.29 -14.54
CA VAL A 11 21.41 14.74 -14.33
C VAL A 11 20.49 13.58 -13.98
N LYS A 12 20.58 12.44 -14.68
CA LYS A 12 19.78 11.25 -14.38
C LYS A 12 20.07 10.70 -12.98
N ASN A 13 21.35 10.67 -12.59
CA ASN A 13 21.77 10.24 -11.27
C ASN A 13 21.32 11.22 -10.17
N PHE A 14 21.35 12.52 -10.44
CA PHE A 14 20.84 13.55 -9.54
C PHE A 14 19.33 13.43 -9.35
N LEU A 15 18.55 13.32 -10.43
CA LEU A 15 17.10 13.13 -10.38
C LEU A 15 16.68 11.86 -9.64
N ASN A 16 17.44 10.78 -9.78
CA ASN A 16 17.20 9.52 -9.04
C ASN A 16 17.44 9.64 -7.52
N ARG A 17 18.19 10.65 -7.07
CA ARG A 17 18.45 10.91 -5.64
C ARG A 17 17.42 11.87 -5.01
N ILE A 18 16.57 12.49 -5.82
CA ILE A 18 15.53 13.37 -5.30
C ILE A 18 14.44 12.50 -4.67
N GLU A 19 14.33 12.54 -3.35
CA GLU A 19 13.19 11.99 -2.65
C GLU A 19 11.94 12.79 -3.07
N ARG A 20 11.00 12.10 -3.71
CA ARG A 20 9.76 12.72 -4.24
C ARG A 20 8.59 12.52 -3.30
N ARG A 21 8.72 11.68 -2.26
CA ARG A 21 7.64 11.41 -1.30
C ARG A 21 7.72 12.38 -0.14
N SER A 22 6.58 12.96 0.20
CA SER A 22 6.39 13.74 1.42
C SER A 22 6.45 12.87 2.68
N ASP A 23 5.98 11.63 2.56
CA ASP A 23 5.83 10.73 3.70
C ASP A 23 6.82 9.57 3.68
N ARG A 24 7.42 9.33 4.85
CA ARG A 24 8.19 8.11 5.09
C ARG A 24 7.25 6.89 5.04
N ARG A 25 7.68 5.86 4.32
CA ARG A 25 6.99 4.56 4.27
C ARG A 25 7.61 3.58 5.25
N LEU A 26 6.76 2.85 5.95
CA LEU A 26 7.15 1.75 6.82
C LEU A 26 6.89 0.43 6.09
N GLY A 27 7.96 -0.36 5.93
CA GLY A 27 7.88 -1.70 5.35
C GLY A 27 7.33 -2.69 6.36
N HIS A 28 6.01 -2.71 6.55
CA HIS A 28 5.33 -3.65 7.42
C HIS A 28 4.27 -4.43 6.63
N SER A 29 4.19 -5.73 6.89
CA SER A 29 3.16 -6.61 6.34
C SER A 29 1.95 -6.59 7.27
N LEU A 30 0.92 -5.85 6.86
CA LEU A 30 -0.36 -5.72 7.54
C LEU A 30 -1.45 -6.34 6.69
N GLN A 31 -2.40 -7.01 7.33
CA GLN A 31 -3.54 -7.57 6.64
C GLN A 31 -4.50 -6.45 6.21
N VAL A 32 -4.92 -6.50 4.95
CA VAL A 32 -5.88 -5.57 4.39
C VAL A 32 -7.07 -6.32 3.80
N VAL A 33 -8.27 -5.88 4.13
CA VAL A 33 -9.51 -6.34 3.51
C VAL A 33 -9.99 -5.28 2.55
N LEU A 34 -10.28 -5.71 1.33
CA LEU A 34 -10.87 -4.91 0.26
C LEU A 34 -12.20 -5.59 -0.13
N PRO A 35 -13.13 -4.89 -0.81
CA PRO A 35 -14.36 -5.50 -1.31
C PRO A 35 -14.08 -6.76 -2.14
N GLY A 36 -14.43 -7.92 -1.59
CA GLY A 36 -14.23 -9.24 -2.22
C GLY A 36 -12.78 -9.72 -2.30
N HIS A 37 -11.81 -9.06 -1.66
CA HIS A 37 -10.40 -9.44 -1.75
C HIS A 37 -9.69 -9.33 -0.41
N LYS A 38 -8.72 -10.21 -0.17
CA LYS A 38 -7.74 -10.09 0.90
C LYS A 38 -6.41 -9.67 0.28
N ALA A 39 -5.69 -8.80 0.99
CA ALA A 39 -4.42 -8.25 0.55
C ALA A 39 -3.47 -8.12 1.74
N MET A 40 -2.19 -7.94 1.44
CA MET A 40 -1.16 -7.59 2.42
C MET A 40 -0.49 -6.29 2.01
N THR A 41 -0.17 -5.41 2.96
CA THR A 41 0.71 -4.27 2.66
C THR A 41 2.14 -4.77 2.43
N ARG A 42 2.82 -4.21 1.44
CA ARG A 42 4.29 -4.23 1.37
C ARG A 42 4.86 -3.07 2.18
N ASP A 43 4.22 -1.92 2.05
CA ASP A 43 4.55 -0.71 2.81
C ASP A 43 3.31 0.17 3.04
N VAL A 44 3.42 1.04 4.05
CA VAL A 44 2.36 1.99 4.43
C VAL A 44 2.95 3.32 4.85
N SER A 45 2.23 4.41 4.55
CA SER A 45 2.46 5.76 5.05
C SER A 45 1.13 6.37 5.51
N PRO A 46 1.14 7.53 6.21
CA PRO A 46 -0.11 8.22 6.57
C PRO A 46 -1.00 8.58 5.36
N SER A 47 -0.39 8.76 4.18
CA SER A 47 -1.06 9.18 2.95
C SER A 47 -1.38 8.05 1.96
N GLY A 48 -0.95 6.81 2.23
CA GLY A 48 -1.18 5.72 1.29
C GLY A 48 -0.53 4.40 1.68
N ALA A 49 -0.77 3.38 0.87
CA ALA A 49 -0.17 2.06 1.05
C ALA A 49 0.14 1.42 -0.30
N TYR A 50 1.11 0.50 -0.31
CA TYR A 50 1.32 -0.42 -1.41
C TYR A 50 0.84 -1.81 -0.98
N LEU A 51 -0.11 -2.37 -1.73
CA LEU A 51 -0.74 -3.65 -1.44
C LEU A 51 -0.30 -4.71 -2.45
N GLU A 52 -0.19 -5.94 -1.99
CA GLU A 52 -0.15 -7.13 -2.84
C GLU A 52 -1.50 -7.83 -2.73
N VAL A 53 -2.19 -7.94 -3.87
CA VAL A 53 -3.55 -8.47 -3.95
C VAL A 53 -3.58 -9.68 -4.87
N ILE A 54 -4.26 -10.74 -4.43
CA ILE A 54 -4.57 -11.89 -5.28
C ILE A 54 -5.95 -11.64 -5.91
N THR A 55 -6.04 -11.57 -7.23
CA THR A 55 -7.28 -11.29 -7.95
C THR A 55 -7.33 -11.99 -9.31
N GLU A 56 -8.52 -12.42 -9.72
CA GLU A 56 -8.75 -12.98 -11.06
C GLU A 56 -8.93 -11.89 -12.12
N CYS A 57 -9.26 -10.66 -11.70
CA CYS A 57 -9.60 -9.57 -12.61
C CYS A 57 -8.88 -8.28 -12.22
N ARG A 58 -7.84 -7.91 -12.98
CA ARG A 58 -7.09 -6.65 -12.80
C ARG A 58 -7.98 -5.41 -12.89
N LYS A 59 -9.09 -5.46 -13.63
CA LYS A 59 -10.04 -4.34 -13.75
C LYS A 59 -10.68 -3.96 -12.41
N HIS A 60 -10.60 -4.82 -11.39
CA HIS A 60 -11.02 -4.46 -10.04
C HIS A 60 -10.18 -3.34 -9.43
N PHE A 61 -8.96 -3.11 -9.92
CA PHE A 61 -8.01 -2.14 -9.38
C PHE A 61 -7.50 -1.15 -10.44
N SER A 62 -8.30 -0.74 -11.42
CA SER A 62 -7.86 0.27 -12.40
C SER A 62 -7.42 1.59 -11.74
N VAL A 63 -6.42 2.26 -12.31
CA VAL A 63 -5.99 3.59 -11.86
C VAL A 63 -7.17 4.57 -11.89
N GLY A 64 -7.26 5.44 -10.87
CA GLY A 64 -8.38 6.36 -10.65
C GLY A 64 -9.57 5.75 -9.90
N LYS A 65 -9.58 4.43 -9.68
CA LYS A 65 -10.69 3.77 -9.00
C LYS A 65 -10.61 3.98 -7.50
N MET A 66 -11.75 4.34 -6.92
CA MET A 66 -11.96 4.38 -5.47
C MET A 66 -12.20 2.98 -4.89
N VAL A 67 -11.49 2.66 -3.81
CA VAL A 67 -11.65 1.42 -3.06
C VAL A 67 -11.86 1.71 -1.58
N GLN A 68 -12.81 1.01 -0.96
CA GLN A 68 -12.88 0.93 0.50
C GLN A 68 -11.84 -0.07 0.99
N LEU A 69 -11.27 0.17 2.16
CA LEU A 69 -10.30 -0.74 2.77
C LEU A 69 -10.44 -0.79 4.29
N GLU A 70 -10.08 -1.94 4.86
CA GLU A 70 -9.84 -2.14 6.29
C GLU A 70 -8.43 -2.68 6.48
N ILE A 71 -7.61 -2.01 7.28
CA ILE A 71 -6.26 -2.43 7.65
C ILE A 71 -6.29 -2.93 9.09
N THR A 72 -5.79 -4.14 9.31
CA THR A 72 -5.64 -4.72 10.64
C THR A 72 -4.17 -4.66 11.05
N ALA A 73 -3.91 -4.04 12.20
CA ALA A 73 -2.58 -3.93 12.79
C ALA A 73 -2.55 -4.56 14.18
N SER A 74 -1.53 -5.38 14.45
CA SER A 74 -1.26 -5.91 15.79
C SER A 74 -0.19 -5.06 16.46
N ILE A 75 -0.43 -4.71 17.72
CA ILE A 75 0.48 -3.99 18.59
C ILE A 75 0.97 -4.96 19.64
N ASP A 76 2.23 -5.35 19.51
CA ASP A 76 2.94 -6.09 20.52
C ASP A 76 3.55 -5.09 21.51
N LYS A 77 2.93 -4.95 22.68
CA LYS A 77 3.53 -4.23 23.80
C LYS A 77 4.22 -5.26 24.68
N ASN A 78 5.55 -5.22 24.75
CA ASN A 78 6.28 -5.98 25.77
C ASN A 78 5.64 -5.67 27.14
N TRP A 79 5.28 -6.73 27.87
CA TRP A 79 4.57 -6.74 29.18
C TRP A 79 3.03 -6.78 29.17
N PHE A 80 2.34 -6.54 28.06
CA PHE A 80 0.86 -6.63 27.97
C PHE A 80 0.40 -7.59 26.88
N SER A 81 -0.86 -8.03 26.95
CA SER A 81 -1.49 -8.81 25.88
C SER A 81 -1.39 -8.07 24.54
N SER A 82 -1.10 -8.83 23.47
CA SER A 82 -1.09 -8.28 22.11
C SER A 82 -2.47 -7.70 21.78
N LYS A 83 -2.49 -6.51 21.19
CA LYS A 83 -3.72 -5.79 20.88
C LYS A 83 -3.88 -5.63 19.38
N THR A 84 -5.08 -5.81 18.85
CA THR A 84 -5.38 -5.63 17.44
C THR A 84 -6.21 -4.37 17.23
N ILE A 85 -5.75 -3.48 16.37
CA ILE A 85 -6.48 -2.28 15.93
C ILE A 85 -6.92 -2.47 14.48
N LYS A 86 -8.15 -2.05 14.19
CA LYS A 86 -8.70 -2.00 12.84
C LYS A 86 -8.89 -0.56 12.39
N LEU A 87 -8.28 -0.22 11.26
CA LEU A 87 -8.41 1.06 10.58
C LEU A 87 -9.27 0.88 9.34
N THR A 88 -10.21 1.79 9.07
CA THR A 88 -11.00 1.80 7.84
C THR A 88 -10.90 3.13 7.12
N GLY A 89 -11.08 3.11 5.82
CA GLY A 89 -11.20 4.31 5.02
C GLY A 89 -11.31 4.01 3.54
N SER A 90 -11.06 5.03 2.73
CA SER A 90 -11.09 4.92 1.27
C SER A 90 -9.75 5.33 0.69
N GLY A 91 -9.40 4.75 -0.45
CA GLY A 91 -8.23 5.15 -1.22
C GLY A 91 -8.50 5.11 -2.72
N GLU A 92 -7.78 5.95 -3.45
CA GLU A 92 -7.72 5.95 -4.90
C GLU A 92 -6.54 5.11 -5.37
N VAL A 93 -6.76 4.24 -6.36
CA VAL A 93 -5.67 3.51 -7.00
C VAL A 93 -4.85 4.47 -7.86
N VAL A 94 -3.59 4.70 -7.50
CA VAL A 94 -2.67 5.58 -8.24
C VAL A 94 -1.69 4.81 -9.13
N ARG A 95 -1.50 3.52 -8.88
CA ARG A 95 -0.65 2.63 -9.70
C ARG A 95 -1.04 1.17 -9.55
N VAL A 96 -0.88 0.41 -10.62
CA VAL A 96 -1.06 -1.05 -10.64
C VAL A 96 0.13 -1.71 -11.34
N ASP A 97 0.84 -2.54 -10.60
CA ASP A 97 1.99 -3.30 -11.09
C ASP A 97 1.60 -4.78 -11.23
N GLU A 98 2.13 -5.47 -12.23
CA GLU A 98 2.02 -6.93 -12.32
C GLU A 98 3.21 -7.53 -11.57
N ILE A 99 2.95 -8.34 -10.54
CA ILE A 99 4.01 -8.94 -9.71
C ILE A 99 4.31 -10.33 -10.25
N GLU A 100 3.30 -11.20 -10.28
CA GLU A 100 3.42 -12.58 -10.75
C GLU A 100 2.17 -13.01 -11.48
N ASN A 101 2.37 -13.64 -12.64
CA ASN A 101 1.32 -14.38 -13.33
C ASN A 101 1.46 -15.86 -12.90
N LEU A 102 0.49 -16.38 -12.14
CA LEU A 102 0.52 -17.76 -11.62
C LEU A 102 0.30 -18.83 -12.70
N GLY A 103 0.54 -18.50 -13.97
CA GLY A 103 0.89 -19.44 -15.04
C GLY A 103 -0.22 -20.32 -15.61
N ILE A 104 -1.45 -20.25 -15.10
CA ILE A 104 -2.54 -21.12 -15.55
C ILE A 104 -3.69 -20.23 -16.04
N VAL A 105 -4.19 -20.50 -17.25
CA VAL A 105 -5.36 -19.82 -17.80
C VAL A 105 -6.55 -20.05 -16.86
N GLY A 106 -7.05 -18.99 -16.24
CA GLY A 106 -8.13 -19.05 -15.24
C GLY A 106 -7.70 -19.04 -13.77
N THR A 107 -6.41 -18.90 -13.44
CA THR A 107 -5.97 -18.74 -12.04
C THR A 107 -5.79 -17.28 -11.63
N SER A 108 -5.93 -17.05 -10.32
CA SER A 108 -5.73 -15.77 -9.65
C SER A 108 -4.33 -15.20 -9.95
N LYS A 109 -4.22 -13.89 -10.17
CA LYS A 109 -2.95 -13.19 -10.39
C LYS A 109 -2.57 -12.41 -9.15
N LYS A 110 -1.26 -12.30 -8.89
CA LYS A 110 -0.74 -11.41 -7.85
C LYS A 110 -0.41 -10.06 -8.47
N VAL A 111 -1.14 -9.03 -8.06
CA VAL A 111 -0.97 -7.65 -8.53
C VAL A 111 -0.54 -6.74 -7.39
N GLY A 112 0.32 -5.78 -7.70
CA GLY A 112 0.70 -4.71 -6.82
C GLY A 112 -0.23 -3.52 -7.01
N VAL A 113 -0.80 -2.99 -5.95
CA VAL A 113 -1.75 -1.86 -6.00
C VAL A 113 -1.26 -0.76 -5.07
N ALA A 114 -0.89 0.39 -5.64
CA ALA A 114 -0.58 1.58 -4.87
C ALA A 114 -1.87 2.38 -4.64
N LEU A 115 -2.18 2.63 -3.37
CA LEU A 115 -3.31 3.44 -2.95
C LEU A 115 -2.83 4.77 -2.38
N HIS A 116 -3.51 5.85 -2.76
CA HIS A 116 -3.49 7.12 -2.05
C HIS A 116 -4.76 7.21 -1.18
N PHE A 117 -4.62 7.43 0.12
CA PHE A 117 -5.78 7.53 1.01
C PHE A 117 -6.51 8.85 0.79
N ILE A 118 -7.84 8.76 0.71
CA ILE A 118 -8.71 9.92 0.63
C ILE A 118 -9.21 10.24 2.05
N GLY A 119 -8.73 11.35 2.58
CA GLY A 119 -8.98 11.73 3.98
C GLY A 119 -8.19 10.87 4.97
N LYS A 120 -8.62 10.92 6.24
CA LYS A 120 -7.98 10.16 7.33
C LYS A 120 -8.65 8.79 7.49
N LEU A 121 -7.85 7.76 7.76
CA LEU A 121 -8.37 6.48 8.22
C LEU A 121 -8.99 6.64 9.60
N LYS A 122 -10.07 5.89 9.87
CA LYS A 122 -10.80 5.87 11.14
C LYS A 122 -10.55 4.56 11.86
N ILE A 123 -10.46 4.59 13.19
CA ILE A 123 -10.43 3.37 14.00
C ILE A 123 -11.87 2.87 14.16
N ILE A 124 -12.14 1.59 13.89
CA ILE A 124 -13.49 0.99 13.98
C ILE A 124 -13.65 -0.04 15.08
N ASN A 125 -12.56 -0.52 15.66
CA ASN A 125 -12.62 -1.37 16.83
C ASN A 125 -11.67 -0.81 17.88
N ASP A 126 -12.22 0.12 18.65
CA ASP A 126 -11.58 0.68 19.81
C ASP A 126 -12.30 0.04 21.00
N ASN A 127 -11.93 -1.20 21.39
CA ASN A 127 -12.37 -1.81 22.65
C ASN A 127 -11.74 -1.07 23.84
N TYR A 128 -11.92 0.24 23.92
CA TYR A 128 -11.27 1.16 24.86
C TYR A 128 -12.25 2.15 25.49
N LEU A 129 -13.54 1.83 25.51
CA LEU A 129 -14.48 2.42 26.47
C LEU A 129 -14.85 1.31 27.45
N TYR A 130 -14.61 1.52 28.74
CA TYR A 130 -14.80 0.61 29.88
C TYR A 130 -13.63 -0.35 30.21
N ASP A 131 -12.50 0.21 30.58
CA ASP A 131 -11.79 -0.24 31.79
C ASP A 131 -11.60 1.01 32.67
N MET A 132 -12.66 1.36 33.42
CA MET A 132 -12.60 2.23 34.61
C MET A 132 -12.85 1.37 35.84
#